data_AF-A0A1A8XQR5-F1
#
_entry.id   AF-A0A1A8XQR5-F1
#
_cell.length_a   1.000
_cell.length_b   1.000
_cell.length_c   1.000
_cell.angle_alpha   90.00
_cell.angle_beta   90.00
_cell.angle_gamma   90.00
#
_symmetry.space_group_name_H-M   'P 1'
#
loop_
_entity.id
_entity.type
_entity.pdbx_description
1 polymer ?
#
loop_
_entity_poly.entity_id
_entity_poly.type
_entity_poly.pdbx_seq_one_letter_code
_entity_poly.pdbx_strand_id
1 'polypeptide(L)'
;MARVTDQHPILNSITKTVVLHDVDSRIPNLALLKLGTFYRQQGWRVVLSRARDRAKQAVTIDADLHLGSVVFRTPSSARAVEKLRALYGDRIEFGGSGVDLAKRLPPEVEACFPDYGLYDHTLYALGFLTRGRTKRCPFCVVPEKEGRLQRQAASFDDFVRF
;
A
#
# COMPACT_ATOMS: atom_id res chain seq x y z
N MET A 1 43.51 31.48 22.56
CA MET A 1 42.28 30.72 22.85
C MET A 1 41.50 30.57 21.55
N ALA A 2 41.61 29.40 20.92
CA ALA A 2 41.07 29.13 19.58
C ALA A 2 39.57 28.82 19.66
N ARG A 3 38.79 29.45 18.76
CA ARG A 3 37.38 29.15 18.54
C ARG A 3 37.27 27.79 17.86
N VAL A 4 36.66 26.82 18.53
CA VAL A 4 36.25 25.56 17.92
C VAL A 4 34.98 25.86 17.13
N THR A 5 35.09 25.87 15.81
CA THR A 5 33.95 25.87 14.89
C THR A 5 33.47 24.43 14.73
N ASP A 6 32.40 24.07 15.42
CA ASP A 6 31.67 22.82 15.18
C ASP A 6 30.92 22.92 13.84
N GLN A 7 31.62 22.62 12.75
CA GLN A 7 30.97 22.33 11.48
C GLN A 7 30.35 20.93 11.56
N HIS A 8 29.07 20.87 11.91
CA HIS A 8 28.25 19.69 11.67
C HIS A 8 28.09 19.52 10.15
N PRO A 9 28.46 18.37 9.55
CA PRO A 9 28.17 18.13 8.16
C PRO A 9 26.65 17.97 8.01
N ILE A 10 26.03 18.87 7.24
CA ILE A 10 24.66 18.70 6.75
C ILE A 10 24.69 17.51 5.79
N LEU A 11 24.45 16.31 6.32
CA LEU A 11 24.17 15.13 5.50
C LEU A 11 22.87 15.40 4.76
N ASN A 12 22.98 15.85 3.51
CA ASN A 12 21.89 15.82 2.53
C ASN A 12 21.53 14.34 2.29
N SER A 13 20.72 13.75 3.16
CA SER A 13 20.15 12.43 2.88
C SER A 13 19.17 12.60 1.73
N ILE A 14 19.46 12.00 0.58
CA ILE A 14 18.51 11.94 -0.53
C ILE A 14 17.28 11.17 -0.03
N THR A 15 16.17 11.87 0.18
CA THR A 15 14.91 11.25 0.60
C THR A 15 14.36 10.42 -0.55
N LYS A 16 14.41 9.09 -0.41
CA LYS A 16 13.81 8.17 -1.38
C LYS A 16 12.30 8.38 -1.46
N THR A 17 11.74 8.18 -2.65
CA THR A 17 10.30 8.28 -2.93
C THR A 17 9.74 6.91 -3.31
N VAL A 18 8.58 6.58 -2.75
CA VAL A 18 7.72 5.49 -3.23
C VAL A 18 6.38 6.05 -3.70
N VAL A 19 5.90 5.55 -4.84
CA VAL A 19 4.56 5.84 -5.35
C VAL A 19 3.67 4.63 -5.17
N LEU A 20 2.54 4.84 -4.49
CA LEU A 20 1.51 3.84 -4.24
C LEU A 20 0.36 4.08 -5.21
N HIS A 21 0.15 3.15 -6.14
CA HIS A 21 -0.92 3.21 -7.14
C HIS A 21 -2.16 2.44 -6.65
N ASP A 22 -3.23 3.18 -6.38
CA ASP A 22 -4.55 2.62 -6.14
C ASP A 22 -5.29 2.46 -7.48
N VAL A 23 -5.42 1.22 -7.94
CA VAL A 23 -5.86 0.93 -9.30
C VAL A 23 -7.38 0.93 -9.43
N ASP A 24 -8.10 0.37 -8.46
CA ASP A 24 -9.53 0.10 -8.61
C ASP A 24 -10.37 0.25 -7.32
N SER A 25 -9.80 0.79 -6.24
CA SER A 25 -10.52 0.93 -4.97
C SER A 25 -11.49 2.12 -5.00
N ARG A 26 -12.66 1.93 -4.38
CA ARG A 26 -13.64 3.01 -4.11
C ARG A 26 -13.52 3.59 -2.70
N ILE A 27 -13.00 2.79 -1.78
CA ILE A 27 -12.68 3.13 -0.39
C ILE A 27 -11.16 3.07 -0.20
N PRO A 28 -10.61 3.61 0.91
CA PRO A 28 -9.18 3.51 1.17
C PRO A 28 -8.68 2.06 1.12
N ASN A 29 -7.56 1.84 0.45
CA ASN A 29 -7.00 0.51 0.26
C ASN A 29 -6.11 0.14 1.46
N LEU A 30 -6.56 -0.81 2.28
CA LEU A 30 -5.88 -1.18 3.52
C LEU A 30 -4.40 -1.57 3.32
N ALA A 31 -4.08 -2.27 2.22
CA ALA A 31 -2.70 -2.64 1.92
C ALA A 31 -1.82 -1.41 1.65
N LEU A 32 -2.36 -0.43 0.90
CA LEU A 32 -1.64 0.81 0.62
C LEU A 32 -1.52 1.71 1.87
N LEU A 33 -2.53 1.74 2.73
CA LEU A 33 -2.44 2.44 4.03
C LEU A 33 -1.28 1.89 4.88
N LYS A 34 -1.15 0.56 4.95
CA LYS A 34 -0.07 -0.09 5.70
C LYS A 34 1.31 0.11 5.07
N LEU A 35 1.41 0.00 3.74
CA LEU A 35 2.63 0.33 3.00
C LEU A 35 3.03 1.81 3.22
N GLY A 36 2.06 2.71 3.26
CA GLY A 36 2.30 4.14 3.54
C GLY A 36 2.98 4.34 4.89
N THR A 37 2.47 3.71 5.94
CA THR A 37 3.11 3.73 7.27
C THR A 37 4.52 3.17 7.23
N PHE A 38 4.70 1.98 6.65
CA PHE A 38 6.00 1.29 6.60
C PHE A 38 7.09 2.13 5.94
N TYR A 39 6.81 2.72 4.78
CA TYR A 39 7.80 3.52 4.07
C TYR A 39 8.05 4.88 4.75
N ARG A 40 7.01 5.51 5.32
CA ARG A 40 7.20 6.75 6.10
C ARG A 40 8.07 6.52 7.34
N GLN A 41 7.93 5.39 8.03
CA GLN A 41 8.78 5.03 9.18
C GLN A 41 10.26 4.89 8.81
N GLN A 42 10.56 4.56 7.56
CA GLN A 42 11.92 4.50 7.03
C GLN A 42 12.42 5.85 6.48
N GLY A 43 11.65 6.92 6.64
CA GLY A 43 11.98 8.25 6.14
C GLY A 43 11.75 8.43 4.63
N TRP A 44 11.02 7.52 3.96
CA TRP A 44 10.70 7.70 2.55
C TRP A 44 9.55 8.71 2.38
N ARG A 45 9.61 9.46 1.29
CA ARG A 45 8.47 10.22 0.79
C ARG A 45 7.46 9.26 0.15
N VAL A 46 6.22 9.27 0.63
CA VAL A 46 5.14 8.43 0.11
C VAL A 46 4.16 9.27 -0.69
N VAL A 47 3.90 8.88 -1.94
CA VAL A 47 2.94 9.54 -2.83
C VAL A 47 1.82 8.58 -3.19
N LEU A 48 0.57 8.97 -3.01
CA LEU A 48 -0.59 8.21 -3.48
C LEU A 48 -0.96 8.67 -4.91
N SER A 49 -1.11 7.70 -5.81
CA SER A 49 -1.64 7.89 -7.16
C SER A 49 -2.94 7.10 -7.32
N ARG A 50 -4.07 7.76 -7.52
CA ARG A 50 -5.37 7.07 -7.69
C ARG A 50 -5.87 7.14 -9.14
N ALA A 51 -6.42 6.04 -9.64
CA ALA A 51 -7.04 5.99 -10.96
C ALA A 51 -8.25 6.93 -11.15
N ARG A 52 -8.83 7.45 -10.06
CA ARG A 52 -9.91 8.45 -10.13
C ARG A 52 -9.42 9.89 -10.26
N ASP A 53 -8.15 10.16 -9.94
CA ASP A 53 -7.57 11.50 -9.98
C ASP A 53 -7.11 11.79 -11.43
N ARG A 54 -8.07 11.93 -12.36
CA ARG A 54 -7.84 12.05 -13.81
C ARG A 54 -6.90 13.21 -14.19
N ALA A 55 -6.85 14.27 -13.39
CA ALA A 55 -5.97 15.42 -13.60
C ALA A 55 -4.46 15.10 -13.41
N LYS A 56 -4.12 14.01 -12.72
CA LYS A 56 -2.72 13.64 -12.40
C LYS A 56 -2.21 12.43 -13.20
N GLN A 57 -3.07 11.77 -13.99
CA GLN A 57 -2.73 10.54 -14.72
C GLN A 57 -1.89 10.76 -15.98
N ALA A 58 -1.83 11.98 -16.50
CA ALA A 58 -1.05 12.30 -17.70
C ALA A 58 0.45 12.56 -17.40
N VAL A 59 0.86 12.54 -16.13
CA VAL A 59 2.23 12.82 -15.71
C VAL A 59 2.84 11.56 -15.14
N THR A 60 3.90 11.06 -15.78
CA THR A 60 4.77 10.05 -15.19
C THR A 60 5.34 10.61 -13.89
N ILE A 61 5.15 9.91 -12.78
CA ILE A 61 5.67 10.34 -11.49
C ILE A 61 7.05 9.69 -11.34
N ASP A 62 8.10 10.50 -11.20
CA ASP A 62 9.44 9.96 -10.93
C ASP A 62 9.58 9.55 -9.45
N ALA A 63 10.10 8.35 -9.22
CA ALA A 63 10.28 7.76 -7.90
C ALA A 63 11.26 6.57 -7.94
N ASP A 64 11.83 6.25 -6.78
CA ASP A 64 12.73 5.11 -6.60
C ASP A 64 11.99 3.76 -6.69
N LEU A 65 10.70 3.75 -6.32
CA LEU A 65 9.88 2.54 -6.30
C LEU A 65 8.41 2.84 -6.60
N HIS A 66 7.76 1.95 -7.38
CA HIS A 66 6.33 1.98 -7.63
C HIS A 66 5.66 0.69 -7.15
N LEU A 67 4.57 0.81 -6.39
CA LEU A 67 3.78 -0.31 -5.91
C LEU A 67 2.31 -0.11 -6.28
N GLY A 68 1.68 -1.11 -6.90
CA GLY A 68 0.27 -1.07 -7.31
C GLY A 68 -0.59 -2.06 -6.55
N SER A 69 -1.72 -1.61 -6.00
CA SER A 69 -2.73 -2.48 -5.40
C SER A 69 -3.94 -2.63 -6.31
N VAL A 70 -4.28 -3.87 -6.65
CA VAL A 70 -5.39 -4.25 -7.54
C VAL A 70 -6.31 -5.22 -6.80
N VAL A 71 -7.50 -4.77 -6.44
CA VAL A 71 -8.44 -5.57 -5.65
C VAL A 71 -9.25 -6.49 -6.55
N PHE A 72 -9.68 -6.01 -7.72
CA PHE A 72 -10.63 -6.70 -8.58
C PHE A 72 -10.00 -7.19 -9.88
N ARG A 73 -10.36 -8.41 -10.28
CA ARG A 73 -10.00 -8.97 -11.59
C ARG A 73 -11.04 -8.53 -12.63
N THR A 74 -10.82 -7.36 -13.23
CA THR A 74 -11.71 -6.81 -14.26
C THR A 74 -10.92 -6.38 -15.50
N PRO A 75 -11.54 -6.29 -16.69
CA PRO A 75 -10.87 -5.79 -17.89
C PRO A 75 -10.32 -4.36 -17.73
N SER A 76 -11.01 -3.50 -16.97
CA SER A 76 -10.54 -2.14 -16.69
C SER A 76 -9.31 -2.12 -15.79
N SER A 77 -9.29 -2.94 -14.74
CA SER A 77 -8.12 -3.08 -13.86
C SER A 77 -6.93 -3.64 -14.64
N ALA A 78 -7.15 -4.65 -15.48
CA ALA A 78 -6.11 -5.23 -16.33
C ALA A 78 -5.47 -4.19 -17.28
N ARG A 79 -6.30 -3.38 -17.94
CA ARG A 79 -5.82 -2.30 -18.82
C ARG A 79 -5.04 -1.23 -18.06
N ALA A 80 -5.45 -0.90 -16.84
CA ALA A 80 -4.71 0.04 -16.00
C ALA A 80 -3.34 -0.51 -15.58
N VAL A 81 -3.26 -1.79 -15.21
CA VAL A 81 -2.00 -2.48 -14.92
C VAL A 81 -1.07 -2.48 -16.13
N GLU A 82 -1.58 -2.81 -17.32
CA GLU A 82 -0.80 -2.81 -18.55
C GLU A 82 -0.19 -1.44 -18.84
N LYS A 83 -0.99 -0.37 -18.74
CA LYS A 83 -0.51 1.02 -18.91
C LYS A 83 0.60 1.37 -17.92
N LEU A 84 0.41 1.04 -16.64
CA LEU A 84 1.40 1.32 -15.62
C LEU A 84 2.69 0.49 -15.83
N ARG A 85 2.60 -0.76 -16.26
CA ARG A 85 3.76 -1.57 -16.66
C ARG A 85 4.49 -0.98 -17.86
N ALA A 86 3.77 -0.49 -18.86
CA ALA A 86 4.38 0.16 -20.02
C ALA A 86 5.14 1.44 -19.63
N LEU A 87 4.69 2.17 -18.61
CA LEU A 87 5.34 3.39 -18.13
C LEU A 87 6.57 3.12 -17.25
N TYR A 88 6.46 2.16 -16.34
CA TYR A 88 7.47 1.97 -15.27
C TYR A 88 8.33 0.73 -15.44
N GLY A 89 7.97 -0.20 -16.35
CA GLY A 89 8.71 -1.43 -16.61
C GLY A 89 8.88 -2.28 -15.35
N ASP A 90 10.11 -2.66 -15.06
CA ASP A 90 10.46 -3.48 -13.88
C ASP A 90 10.49 -2.67 -12.57
N ARG A 91 10.33 -1.34 -12.62
CA ARG A 91 10.30 -0.48 -11.43
C ARG A 91 8.94 -0.50 -10.71
N ILE A 92 7.93 -1.16 -11.29
CA ILE A 92 6.61 -1.30 -10.67
C ILE A 92 6.28 -2.74 -10.30
N GLU A 93 5.87 -2.92 -9.05
CA GLU A 93 5.39 -4.18 -8.52
C GLU A 93 3.90 -4.11 -8.22
N PHE A 94 3.14 -5.15 -8.59
CA PHE A 94 1.71 -5.22 -8.29
C PHE A 94 1.39 -6.31 -7.27
N GLY A 95 0.38 -6.04 -6.45
CA GLY A 95 -0.24 -7.02 -5.55
C GLY A 95 -1.75 -6.84 -5.47
N GLY A 96 -2.38 -7.73 -4.68
CA GLY A 96 -3.82 -7.76 -4.50
C GLY A 96 -4.51 -8.86 -5.32
N SER A 97 -5.76 -9.13 -4.96
CA SER A 97 -6.52 -10.29 -5.47
C SER A 97 -6.84 -10.23 -6.96
N GLY A 98 -6.82 -9.04 -7.55
CA GLY A 98 -6.97 -8.85 -8.99
C GLY A 98 -5.77 -9.34 -9.80
N VAL A 99 -4.61 -9.52 -9.16
CA VAL A 99 -3.35 -9.91 -9.80
C VAL A 99 -2.97 -11.33 -9.40
N ASP A 100 -2.69 -11.54 -8.12
CA ASP A 100 -2.20 -12.81 -7.58
C ASP A 100 -2.78 -13.06 -6.18
N LEU A 101 -3.48 -14.20 -6.03
CA LEU A 101 -4.10 -14.62 -4.77
C LEU A 101 -3.08 -15.16 -3.76
N ALA A 102 -1.88 -15.57 -4.19
CA ALA A 102 -0.82 -16.09 -3.31
C ALA A 102 0.09 -14.98 -2.77
N LYS A 103 0.16 -13.83 -3.44
CA LYS A 103 0.98 -12.70 -3.02
C LYS A 103 0.54 -12.14 -1.67
N ARG A 104 1.50 -11.94 -0.76
CA ARG A 104 1.28 -11.41 0.58
C ARG A 104 2.09 -10.14 0.78
N LEU A 105 1.60 -9.27 1.64
CA LEU A 105 2.44 -8.23 2.21
C LEU A 105 3.45 -8.87 3.17
N PRO A 106 4.67 -8.32 3.27
CA PRO A 106 5.60 -8.72 4.31
C PRO A 106 4.99 -8.56 5.72
N PRO A 107 5.31 -9.45 6.69
CA PRO A 107 4.75 -9.39 8.04
C PRO A 107 4.92 -8.03 8.73
N GLU A 108 6.06 -7.37 8.52
CA GLU A 108 6.37 -6.05 9.05
C GLU A 108 5.45 -4.95 8.49
N VAL A 109 5.03 -5.08 7.23
CA VAL A 109 4.03 -4.19 6.62
C VAL A 109 2.64 -4.54 7.13
N GLU A 110 2.30 -5.82 7.24
CA GLU A 110 1.00 -6.24 7.79
C GLU A 110 0.80 -5.78 9.24
N ALA A 111 1.87 -5.68 10.04
CA ALA A 111 1.80 -5.20 11.41
C ALA A 111 1.66 -3.67 11.53
N CYS A 112 1.83 -2.91 10.45
CA CYS A 112 1.72 -1.45 10.50
C CYS A 112 0.29 -0.99 10.78
N PHE A 113 0.16 0.03 11.65
CA PHE A 113 -1.08 0.79 11.80
C PHE A 113 -1.44 1.50 10.48
N PRO A 114 -2.68 1.49 9.99
CA PRO A 114 -3.04 2.11 8.72
C PRO A 114 -2.84 3.64 8.71
N ASP A 115 -2.10 4.16 7.73
CA ASP A 115 -1.91 5.60 7.52
C ASP A 115 -3.14 6.24 6.85
N TYR A 116 -4.18 6.52 7.63
CA TYR A 116 -5.41 7.14 7.11
C TYR A 116 -5.19 8.52 6.47
N GLY A 117 -4.12 9.22 6.86
CA GLY A 117 -3.70 10.48 6.23
C GLY A 117 -3.27 10.33 4.77
N LEU A 118 -2.87 9.14 4.32
CA LEU A 118 -2.57 8.87 2.92
C LEU A 118 -3.76 9.14 1.98
N TYR A 119 -4.99 8.95 2.48
CA TYR A 119 -6.24 9.12 1.74
C TYR A 119 -7.07 10.33 2.19
N ASP A 120 -6.57 11.14 3.13
CA ASP A 120 -7.35 12.14 3.87
C ASP A 120 -8.65 11.54 4.46
N HIS A 121 -8.57 10.33 5.02
CA HIS A 121 -9.72 9.58 5.50
C HIS A 121 -9.92 9.71 7.01
N THR A 122 -11.13 10.09 7.45
CA THR A 122 -11.44 10.31 8.88
C THR A 122 -12.76 9.68 9.33
N LEU A 123 -13.50 9.02 8.45
CA LEU A 123 -14.88 8.60 8.73
C LEU A 123 -14.97 7.30 9.53
N TYR A 124 -14.06 6.35 9.28
CA TYR A 124 -14.08 5.05 9.94
C TYR A 124 -12.69 4.39 9.95
N ALA A 125 -12.50 3.43 10.84
CA ALA A 125 -11.34 2.56 10.83
C ALA A 125 -11.54 1.37 9.86
N LEU A 126 -10.44 0.89 9.30
CA LEU A 126 -10.37 -0.25 8.38
C LEU A 126 -9.44 -1.31 8.95
N GLY A 127 -9.96 -2.53 9.11
CA GLY A 127 -9.20 -3.67 9.63
C GLY A 127 -9.99 -4.97 9.56
N PHE A 128 -9.33 -6.07 9.90
CA PHE A 128 -9.91 -7.39 10.00
C PHE A 128 -9.58 -8.00 11.37
N LEU A 129 -10.57 -8.19 12.23
CA LEU A 129 -10.40 -8.93 13.49
C LEU A 129 -10.17 -10.43 13.24
N THR A 130 -10.75 -10.95 12.14
CA THR A 130 -10.63 -12.33 11.71
C THR A 130 -10.25 -12.40 10.24
N ARG A 131 -9.47 -13.40 9.85
CA ARG A 131 -9.11 -13.68 8.45
C ARG A 131 -9.29 -15.15 8.11
N GLY A 132 -9.37 -15.48 6.83
CA GLY A 132 -9.56 -16.85 6.39
C GLY A 132 -11.01 -17.33 6.52
N ARG A 133 -11.26 -18.54 6.00
CA ARG A 133 -12.61 -19.11 5.96
C ARG A 133 -12.56 -20.62 6.23
N THR A 134 -13.50 -21.12 7.02
CA THR A 134 -13.64 -22.57 7.28
C THR A 134 -14.31 -23.30 6.11
N LYS A 135 -15.31 -22.68 5.49
CA LYS A 135 -16.05 -23.26 4.36
C LYS A 135 -15.37 -22.98 3.02
N ARG A 136 -15.25 -24.02 2.19
CA ARG A 136 -14.73 -23.93 0.81
C ARG A 136 -15.86 -23.74 -0.20
N CYS A 137 -16.57 -22.61 -0.10
CA CYS A 137 -17.64 -22.31 -1.05
C CYS A 137 -17.03 -22.10 -2.45
N PRO A 138 -17.61 -22.67 -3.53
CA PRO A 138 -17.03 -22.61 -4.88
C PRO A 138 -16.83 -21.19 -5.43
N PHE A 139 -17.68 -20.25 -5.01
CA PHE A 139 -17.61 -18.85 -5.45
C PHE A 139 -16.59 -17.99 -4.67
N CYS A 140 -15.97 -18.52 -3.62
CA CYS A 140 -15.21 -17.72 -2.67
C CYS A 140 -13.71 -17.88 -2.86
N VAL A 141 -13.02 -16.77 -3.06
CA VAL A 141 -11.55 -16.72 -3.18
C VAL A 141 -10.81 -16.80 -1.84
N VAL A 142 -11.50 -16.57 -0.71
CA VAL A 142 -10.88 -16.46 0.63
C VAL A 142 -10.16 -17.74 1.07
N PRO A 143 -10.68 -18.96 0.87
CA PRO A 143 -9.95 -20.18 1.26
C PRO A 143 -8.57 -20.32 0.59
N GLU A 144 -8.44 -19.88 -0.66
CA GLU A 144 -7.17 -19.86 -1.39
C GLU A 144 -6.31 -18.67 -0.96
N LYS A 145 -6.92 -17.48 -0.85
CA LYS A 145 -6.23 -16.23 -0.52
C LYS A 145 -5.75 -16.15 0.93
N GLU A 146 -6.49 -16.67 1.89
CA GLU A 146 -6.25 -16.44 3.32
C GLU A 146 -6.15 -17.74 4.12
N GLY A 147 -6.52 -18.88 3.52
CA GLY A 147 -6.42 -20.18 4.15
C GLY A 147 -7.49 -20.40 5.23
N ARG A 148 -7.10 -21.21 6.23
CA ARG A 148 -7.97 -21.57 7.35
C ARG A 148 -8.29 -20.34 8.20
N LEU A 149 -9.46 -20.39 8.85
CA LEU A 149 -9.93 -19.31 9.74
C LEU A 149 -8.92 -19.03 10.85
N GLN A 150 -8.52 -17.76 10.94
CA GLN A 150 -7.74 -17.16 12.00
C GLN A 150 -8.71 -16.33 12.86
N ARG A 151 -8.99 -16.81 14.08
CA ARG A 151 -9.99 -16.19 14.96
C ARG A 151 -9.52 -14.88 15.60
N GLN A 152 -8.21 -14.66 15.68
CA GLN A 152 -7.59 -13.48 16.27
C GLN A 152 -6.48 -13.05 15.31
N ALA A 153 -6.87 -12.38 14.24
CA ALA A 153 -5.92 -11.85 13.26
C ALA A 153 -5.38 -10.47 13.66
N ALA A 154 -6.17 -9.71 14.44
CA ALA A 154 -5.83 -8.41 14.99
C ALA A 154 -6.74 -8.07 16.18
N SER A 155 -6.39 -7.03 16.91
CA SER A 155 -7.15 -6.34 17.94
C SER A 155 -7.68 -4.99 17.44
N PHE A 156 -8.51 -4.29 18.22
CA PHE A 156 -8.98 -2.95 17.86
C PHE A 156 -7.85 -1.92 17.82
N ASP A 157 -6.86 -2.04 18.70
CA ASP A 157 -5.74 -1.09 18.80
C ASP A 157 -4.86 -1.07 17.53
N ASP A 158 -4.95 -2.12 16.71
CA ASP A 158 -4.22 -2.21 15.44
C ASP A 158 -4.76 -1.27 14.36
N PHE A 159 -5.97 -0.71 14.53
CA PHE A 159 -6.58 0.18 13.52
C PHE A 159 -7.49 1.29 14.11
N VAL A 160 -7.74 1.30 15.41
CA VAL A 160 -8.47 2.37 16.11
C VAL A 160 -7.50 3.08 17.06
N ARG A 161 -7.51 4.42 17.04
CA ARG A 161 -6.88 5.23 18.10
C ARG A 161 -7.98 5.73 19.03
N PHE A 162 -7.83 5.44 20.31
CA PHE A 162 -8.68 5.99 21.38
C PHE A 162 -8.14 7.35 21.85
#